data_AF-A0A7J8U3H2-F1
#
_entry.id   AF-A0A7J8U3H2-F1
#
_cell.length_a   1.000
_cell.length_b   1.000
_cell.length_c   1.000
_cell.angle_alpha   90.00
_cell.angle_beta   90.00
_cell.angle_gamma   90.00
#
_symmetry.space_group_name_H-M   'P 1'
#
loop_
_entity.id
_entity.type
_entity.pdbx_description
1 polymer ?
#
loop_
_entity_poly.entity_id
_entity_poly.type
_entity_poly.pdbx_seq_one_letter_code
_entity_poly.pdbx_strand_id
1 'polypeptide(L)'
;MLFPRAFPLVFAYLFEQLGVESFGEVYDISGDIWEPLSPPPKVIALSNPVLDSSRSRILVHCHVNDSLYAYYNDRKSWVCLEKKFCYWSDLAPIRGQCAVYVMYNYSGEFCSLEAYNLLDKRHLPVKWSSKFLVDPPRSGTLFRLGNGEYILGWVNHINMSLGYIRFNMWCNEQGGIHAVAEHQSAITVPY
;
A
#
# COMPACT_ATOMS: atom_id res chain seq x y z
N MET A 1 26.83 -16.24 11.84
CA MET A 1 25.74 -15.25 11.95
C MET A 1 24.42 -15.99 11.85
N LEU A 2 23.62 -16.00 12.92
CA LEU A 2 22.33 -16.66 12.98
C LEU A 2 21.24 -15.61 12.69
N PHE A 3 20.49 -15.79 11.59
CA PHE A 3 19.28 -15.02 11.34
C PHE A 3 18.23 -15.38 12.39
N PRO A 4 17.50 -14.40 12.97
CA PRO A 4 16.38 -14.71 13.84
C PRO A 4 15.28 -15.40 12.99
N ARG A 5 14.79 -16.54 13.49
CA ARG A 5 13.69 -17.36 12.95
C ARG A 5 12.34 -16.61 12.95
N ALA A 6 12.20 -15.52 12.20
CA ALA A 6 10.98 -14.71 12.17
C ALA A 6 10.15 -14.83 10.89
N PHE A 7 10.65 -15.49 9.85
CA PHE A 7 9.87 -15.85 8.66
C PHE A 7 10.38 -17.19 8.11
N PRO A 8 9.60 -18.28 8.18
CA PRO A 8 9.64 -19.24 7.12
C PRO A 8 8.84 -18.64 5.96
N LEU A 9 9.56 -18.35 4.87
CA LEU A 9 9.07 -18.36 3.51
C LEU A 9 8.27 -17.17 2.97
N VAL A 10 8.64 -16.83 1.73
CA VAL A 10 8.02 -15.81 0.91
C VAL A 10 6.66 -16.34 0.47
N PHE A 11 5.60 -15.65 0.87
CA PHE A 11 4.24 -15.95 0.47
C PHE A 11 3.86 -15.05 -0.71
N ALA A 12 3.41 -15.65 -1.81
CA ALA A 12 2.69 -14.93 -2.86
C ALA A 12 1.20 -14.96 -2.53
N TYR A 13 0.56 -13.79 -2.61
CA TYR A 13 -0.87 -13.66 -2.37
C TYR A 13 -1.55 -13.29 -3.68
N LEU A 14 -2.40 -14.19 -4.18
CA LEU A 14 -3.27 -13.92 -5.32
C LEU A 14 -4.67 -13.68 -4.79
N PHE A 15 -5.29 -12.56 -5.18
CA PHE A 15 -6.69 -12.30 -4.93
C PHE A 15 -7.37 -12.12 -6.27
N GLU A 16 -8.25 -13.04 -6.63
CA GLU A 16 -9.06 -12.90 -7.83
C GLU A 16 -10.45 -12.43 -7.45
N GLN A 17 -10.95 -11.42 -8.18
CA GLN A 17 -12.32 -10.97 -8.05
C GLN A 17 -13.17 -11.62 -9.14
N LEU A 18 -13.59 -12.87 -8.93
CA LEU A 18 -14.57 -13.55 -9.78
C LEU A 18 -15.97 -13.43 -9.16
N GLY A 19 -16.67 -12.33 -9.46
CA GLY A 19 -18.04 -12.12 -8.98
C GLY A 19 -18.12 -11.84 -7.47
N VAL A 20 -18.92 -12.63 -6.73
CA VAL A 20 -19.22 -12.45 -5.29
C VAL A 20 -18.23 -13.19 -4.39
N GLU A 21 -17.39 -14.06 -4.96
CA GLU A 21 -16.41 -14.83 -4.22
C GLU A 21 -15.03 -14.20 -4.41
N SER A 22 -14.52 -13.61 -3.33
CA SER A 22 -13.11 -13.25 -3.25
C SER A 22 -12.36 -14.40 -2.63
N PHE A 23 -11.55 -15.08 -3.44
CA PHE A 23 -10.63 -16.09 -2.94
C PHE A 23 -9.23 -15.50 -2.88
N GLY A 24 -8.53 -15.79 -1.80
CA GLY A 24 -7.13 -15.48 -1.64
C GLY A 24 -6.36 -16.78 -1.49
N GLU A 25 -5.17 -16.90 -2.05
CA GLU A 25 -4.31 -18.08 -1.84
C GLU A 25 -2.91 -17.66 -1.37
N VAL A 26 -2.24 -18.59 -0.69
CA VAL A 26 -0.91 -18.42 -0.11
C VAL A 26 -0.01 -19.51 -0.65
N TYR A 27 1.06 -19.14 -1.34
CA TYR A 27 2.05 -20.12 -1.78
C TYR A 27 3.11 -20.37 -0.72
N ASP A 28 3.16 -21.60 -0.19
CA ASP A 28 4.23 -22.07 0.69
C ASP A 28 5.36 -22.68 -0.15
N ILE A 29 6.48 -21.96 -0.26
CA ILE A 29 7.69 -22.42 -1.00
C ILE A 29 8.29 -23.71 -0.40
N SER A 30 8.03 -24.06 0.87
CA SER A 30 8.68 -25.19 1.56
C SER A 30 7.92 -26.47 1.31
N GLY A 31 6.60 -26.33 1.20
CA GLY A 31 5.72 -27.38 0.75
C GLY A 31 5.60 -27.47 -0.77
N ASP A 32 5.94 -26.40 -1.52
CA ASP A 32 5.60 -26.22 -2.94
C ASP A 32 4.09 -26.37 -3.18
N ILE A 33 3.28 -25.76 -2.31
CA ILE A 33 1.82 -25.94 -2.28
C ILE A 33 1.14 -24.58 -2.14
N TRP A 34 -0.01 -24.43 -2.81
CA TRP A 34 -0.95 -23.34 -2.59
C TRP A 34 -1.95 -23.72 -1.50
N GLU A 35 -2.04 -22.90 -0.46
CA GLU A 35 -3.06 -23.01 0.57
C GLU A 35 -4.12 -21.90 0.41
N PRO A 36 -5.42 -22.22 0.47
CA PRO A 36 -6.44 -21.19 0.44
C PRO A 36 -6.40 -20.34 1.72
N LEU A 37 -6.56 -19.03 1.56
CA LEU A 37 -6.81 -18.11 2.67
C LEU A 37 -8.21 -18.37 3.23
N SER A 38 -8.32 -18.31 4.56
CA SER A 38 -9.62 -18.27 5.23
C SER A 38 -10.47 -17.15 4.60
N PRO A 39 -11.75 -17.39 4.29
CA PRO A 39 -12.59 -16.37 3.67
C PRO A 39 -12.73 -15.16 4.61
N PRO A 40 -12.82 -13.95 4.06
CA PRO A 40 -13.05 -12.77 4.88
C PRO A 40 -14.46 -12.77 5.50
N PRO A 41 -14.69 -12.04 6.61
CA PRO A 41 -15.98 -12.05 7.34
C PRO A 41 -17.20 -11.53 6.55
N LYS A 42 -16.98 -10.89 5.40
CA LYS A 42 -17.99 -10.43 4.43
C LYS A 42 -17.40 -10.53 3.03
N VAL A 43 -18.26 -10.47 2.01
CA VAL A 43 -17.82 -10.24 0.61
C VAL A 43 -17.07 -8.91 0.60
N ILE A 44 -15.75 -8.99 0.70
CA ILE A 44 -14.90 -7.82 0.60
C ILE A 44 -14.78 -7.57 -0.90
N ALA A 45 -15.32 -6.46 -1.41
CA ALA A 45 -14.84 -5.93 -2.69
C ALA A 45 -13.43 -5.39 -2.40
N LEU A 46 -12.42 -6.22 -2.67
CA LEU A 46 -11.04 -5.99 -2.26
C LEU A 46 -10.39 -4.92 -3.13
N SER A 47 -9.73 -3.96 -2.48
CA SER A 47 -8.65 -3.18 -3.09
C SER A 47 -7.38 -4.02 -3.23
N ASN A 48 -6.36 -3.49 -3.91
CA ASN A 48 -5.04 -4.14 -3.97
C ASN A 48 -4.53 -4.48 -2.54
N PRO A 49 -4.26 -5.76 -2.25
CA PRO A 49 -3.74 -6.18 -0.94
C PRO A 49 -2.31 -5.69 -0.74
N VAL A 50 -1.96 -5.36 0.50
CA VAL A 50 -0.63 -4.83 0.83
C VAL A 50 0.04 -5.64 1.91
N LEU A 51 1.29 -6.04 1.66
CA LEU A 51 2.08 -6.80 2.62
C LEU A 51 2.68 -5.88 3.70
N ASP A 52 2.19 -5.96 4.93
CA ASP A 52 2.84 -5.37 6.11
C ASP A 52 3.82 -6.38 6.71
N SER A 53 4.98 -6.49 6.07
CA SER A 53 6.05 -7.42 6.46
C SER A 53 6.57 -7.18 7.88
N SER A 54 6.45 -5.96 8.41
CA SER A 54 6.90 -5.63 9.76
C SER A 54 6.06 -6.29 10.86
N ARG A 55 4.83 -6.69 10.52
CA ARG A 55 3.86 -7.31 11.44
C ARG A 55 3.32 -8.63 10.91
N SER A 56 3.97 -9.20 9.89
CA SER A 56 3.63 -10.49 9.28
C SER A 56 2.14 -10.62 8.93
N ARG A 57 1.58 -9.57 8.31
CA ARG A 57 0.15 -9.50 7.98
C ARG A 57 -0.08 -8.86 6.61
N ILE A 58 -1.22 -9.16 6.02
CA ILE A 58 -1.71 -8.52 4.79
C ILE A 58 -2.75 -7.48 5.20
N LEU A 59 -2.68 -6.28 4.64
CA LEU A 59 -3.68 -5.23 4.78
C LEU A 59 -4.56 -5.21 3.55
N VAL A 60 -5.87 -5.16 3.74
CA VAL A 60 -6.82 -5.04 2.63
C VAL A 60 -7.94 -4.07 2.98
N HIS A 61 -8.26 -3.19 2.04
CA HIS A 61 -9.40 -2.29 2.16
C HIS A 61 -10.64 -2.92 1.53
N CYS A 62 -11.75 -2.76 2.23
CA CYS A 62 -13.06 -3.20 1.79
C CYS A 62 -13.87 -2.00 1.31
N HIS A 63 -14.08 -1.90 -0.01
CA HIS A 63 -14.82 -0.80 -0.61
C HIS A 63 -16.31 -0.76 -0.22
N VAL A 64 -16.89 -1.90 0.14
CA VAL A 64 -18.33 -1.99 0.44
C VAL A 64 -18.69 -1.25 1.72
N ASN A 65 -17.76 -1.17 2.68
CA ASN A 65 -18.01 -0.62 4.01
C ASN A 65 -16.89 0.29 4.51
N ASP A 66 -16.03 0.75 3.59
CA ASP A 66 -14.89 1.62 3.86
C ASP A 66 -14.11 1.13 5.10
N SER A 67 -13.71 -0.13 5.13
CA SER A 67 -13.06 -0.70 6.32
C SER A 67 -11.72 -1.32 5.97
N LEU A 68 -10.72 -1.10 6.82
CA LEU A 68 -9.40 -1.70 6.70
C LEU A 68 -9.34 -2.99 7.53
N TYR A 69 -9.03 -4.09 6.86
CA TYR A 69 -8.83 -5.41 7.44
C TYR A 69 -7.37 -5.82 7.38
N ALA A 70 -6.97 -6.62 8.36
CA ALA A 70 -5.70 -7.33 8.34
C ALA A 70 -5.91 -8.83 8.39
N TYR A 71 -5.26 -9.56 7.49
CA TYR A 71 -5.11 -11.01 7.58
C TYR A 71 -3.80 -11.36 8.28
N TYR A 72 -3.89 -12.16 9.33
CA TYR A 72 -2.76 -12.64 10.10
C TYR A 72 -2.52 -14.10 9.78
N ASN A 73 -1.35 -14.39 9.19
CA ASN A 73 -1.02 -15.72 8.68
C ASN A 73 -0.82 -16.75 9.80
N ASP A 74 -0.19 -16.34 10.90
CA ASP A 74 0.11 -17.18 12.08
C ASP A 74 -1.15 -17.80 12.71
N ARG A 75 -2.25 -17.06 12.73
CA ARG A 75 -3.54 -17.49 13.29
C ARG A 75 -4.62 -17.72 12.23
N LYS A 76 -4.26 -17.65 10.95
CA LYS A 76 -5.14 -17.79 9.78
C LYS A 76 -6.45 -17.01 9.89
N SER A 77 -6.41 -15.77 10.36
CA SER A 77 -7.62 -15.00 10.69
C SER A 77 -7.61 -13.54 10.25
N TRP A 78 -8.82 -13.04 9.95
CA TRP A 78 -9.08 -11.66 9.60
C TRP A 78 -9.47 -10.83 10.82
N VAL A 79 -8.91 -9.62 10.91
CA VAL A 79 -9.25 -8.64 11.94
C VAL A 79 -9.58 -7.31 11.27
N CYS A 80 -10.73 -6.72 11.60
CA CYS A 80 -11.04 -5.35 11.23
C CYS A 80 -10.20 -4.40 12.09
N LEU A 81 -9.27 -3.67 11.47
CA LEU A 81 -8.43 -2.71 12.17
C LEU A 81 -9.13 -1.36 12.32
N GLU A 82 -9.83 -0.91 11.27
CA GLU A 82 -10.51 0.39 11.26
C GLU A 82 -11.79 0.36 10.42
N LYS A 83 -12.80 1.11 10.88
CA LYS A 83 -14.06 1.35 10.17
C LYS A 83 -14.08 2.77 9.61
N LYS A 84 -14.76 2.97 8.48
CA LYS A 84 -14.78 4.26 7.76
C LYS A 84 -13.37 4.76 7.39
N PHE A 85 -12.49 3.83 7.08
CA PHE A 85 -11.18 4.09 6.51
C PHE A 85 -11.35 4.59 5.08
N CYS A 86 -10.67 5.68 4.72
CA CYS A 86 -10.80 6.28 3.40
C CYS A 86 -10.28 5.33 2.30
N TYR A 87 -10.94 5.34 1.14
CA TYR A 87 -10.49 4.63 -0.06
C TYR A 87 -9.02 4.91 -0.36
N TRP A 88 -8.27 3.86 -0.70
CA TRP A 88 -6.93 3.97 -1.27
C TRP A 88 -6.86 3.22 -2.60
N SER A 89 -5.98 3.68 -3.47
CA SER A 89 -5.64 2.99 -4.72
C SER A 89 -4.45 2.08 -4.56
N ASP A 90 -3.35 2.62 -4.01
CA ASP A 90 -2.09 1.93 -3.82
C ASP A 90 -1.42 2.36 -2.50
N LEU A 91 -0.93 1.36 -1.75
CA LEU A 91 -0.37 1.48 -0.41
C LEU A 91 1.09 1.03 -0.47
N ALA A 92 2.01 1.84 0.07
CA ALA A 92 3.37 1.40 0.34
C ALA A 92 3.63 1.48 1.85
N PRO A 93 3.82 0.35 2.55
CA PRO A 93 4.05 0.37 3.98
C PRO A 93 5.38 1.09 4.29
N ILE A 94 5.33 2.10 5.17
CA ILE A 94 6.53 2.70 5.73
C ILE A 94 7.05 1.82 6.84
N ARG A 95 8.38 1.81 6.98
CA ARG A 95 9.05 1.16 8.09
C ARG A 95 8.54 1.74 9.42
N GLY A 96 7.88 0.89 10.22
CA GLY A 96 7.42 1.22 11.56
C GLY A 96 6.03 1.86 11.58
N GLN A 97 5.04 1.12 12.09
CA GLN A 97 3.70 1.49 12.58
C GLN A 97 2.79 2.44 11.75
N CYS A 98 3.30 3.03 10.67
CA CYS A 98 2.63 4.01 9.82
C CYS A 98 2.45 3.39 8.43
N ALA A 99 1.22 3.37 7.95
CA ALA A 99 0.92 3.10 6.55
C ALA A 99 0.94 4.43 5.78
N VAL A 100 1.64 4.48 4.65
CA VAL A 100 1.51 5.59 3.71
C VAL A 100 0.84 5.09 2.46
N TYR A 101 -0.14 5.85 2.02
CA TYR A 101 -0.95 5.56 0.85
C TYR A 101 -1.14 6.82 0.05
N VAL A 102 -1.41 6.61 -1.23
CA VAL A 102 -1.91 7.68 -2.08
C VAL A 102 -3.42 7.68 -1.94
N MET A 103 -3.99 8.81 -1.49
CA MET A 103 -5.43 9.04 -1.62
C MET A 103 -5.69 9.78 -2.92
N TYR A 104 -6.61 9.24 -3.71
CA TYR A 104 -7.29 10.01 -4.72
C TYR A 104 -8.53 10.65 -4.08
N ASN A 105 -8.64 11.97 -4.13
CA ASN A 105 -9.93 12.60 -3.85
C ASN A 105 -10.96 12.06 -4.86
N TYR A 106 -12.22 11.85 -4.44
CA TYR A 106 -13.31 11.39 -5.29
C TYR A 106 -13.53 12.27 -6.54
N SER A 107 -13.13 13.55 -6.51
CA SER A 107 -13.13 14.42 -7.70
C SER A 107 -12.02 14.08 -8.71
N GLY A 108 -10.98 13.37 -8.27
CA GLY A 108 -9.81 12.95 -9.03
C GLY A 108 -8.99 14.07 -9.62
N GLU A 109 -8.99 15.21 -8.95
CA GLU A 109 -8.20 16.40 -9.27
C GLU A 109 -6.99 16.57 -8.36
N PHE A 110 -6.86 15.76 -7.30
CA PHE A 110 -5.72 15.86 -6.38
C PHE A 110 -5.32 14.50 -5.83
N CYS A 111 -4.06 14.13 -6.05
CA CYS A 111 -3.34 13.13 -5.27
C CYS A 111 -2.74 13.79 -4.03
N SER A 112 -3.33 13.59 -2.86
CA SER A 112 -2.59 13.84 -1.61
C SER A 112 -1.89 12.55 -1.19
N LEU A 113 -0.58 12.64 -1.01
CA LEU A 113 0.15 11.62 -0.28
C LEU A 113 -0.29 11.69 1.18
N GLU A 114 -0.86 10.61 1.68
CA GLU A 114 -1.47 10.55 3.00
C GLU A 114 -0.75 9.52 3.86
N ALA A 115 -0.71 9.81 5.15
CA ALA A 115 -0.08 8.95 6.13
C ALA A 115 -1.09 8.65 7.24
N TYR A 116 -1.21 7.38 7.60
CA TYR A 116 -2.07 6.96 8.69
C TYR A 116 -1.31 6.06 9.66
N ASN A 117 -1.38 6.41 10.94
CA ASN A 117 -0.83 5.60 12.00
C ASN A 117 -1.88 4.56 12.42
N LEU A 118 -1.57 3.28 12.17
CA LEU A 118 -2.49 2.17 12.46
C LEU A 118 -2.64 1.88 13.95
N LEU A 119 -1.71 2.33 14.80
CA LEU A 119 -1.83 2.18 16.25
C LEU A 119 -2.65 3.32 16.85
N ASP A 120 -2.27 4.55 16.53
CA ASP A 120 -2.92 5.75 17.06
C ASP A 120 -4.28 6.01 16.39
N LYS A 121 -4.59 5.29 15.30
CA LYS A 121 -5.82 5.41 14.51
C LYS A 121 -6.08 6.84 14.04
N ARG A 122 -5.03 7.50 13.56
CA ARG A 122 -5.10 8.90 13.11
C ARG A 122 -4.28 9.14 11.87
N HIS A 123 -4.71 10.13 11.09
CA HIS A 123 -3.90 10.71 10.03
C HIS A 123 -2.71 11.46 10.62
N LEU A 124 -1.56 11.31 9.97
CA LEU A 124 -0.36 12.07 10.26
C LEU A 124 -0.24 13.19 9.22
N PRO A 125 0.21 14.38 9.63
CA PRO A 125 0.47 15.44 8.69
C PRO A 125 1.59 15.00 7.73
N VAL A 126 1.33 15.12 6.43
CA VAL A 126 2.32 14.91 5.38
C VAL A 126 2.75 16.26 4.83
N LYS A 127 4.07 16.53 4.84
CA LYS A 127 4.63 17.78 4.33
C LYS A 127 5.66 17.49 3.24
N TRP A 128 5.43 18.06 2.06
CA TRP A 128 6.43 18.13 1.00
C TRP A 128 7.42 19.26 1.28
N SER A 129 8.72 18.97 1.25
CA SER A 129 9.75 20.02 1.41
C SER A 129 9.90 20.88 0.16
N SER A 130 9.64 20.30 -1.01
CA SER A 130 9.76 20.92 -2.32
C SER A 130 8.38 21.24 -2.87
N LYS A 131 8.20 22.44 -3.47
CA LYS A 131 7.04 22.72 -4.32
C LYS A 131 7.13 21.77 -5.51
N PHE A 132 6.23 20.80 -5.56
CA PHE A 132 6.19 19.78 -6.60
C PHE A 132 4.96 20.04 -7.48
N LEU A 133 5.18 20.25 -8.78
CA LEU A 133 4.14 20.63 -9.75
C LEU A 133 3.77 19.44 -10.62
N VAL A 134 3.31 18.35 -10.00
CA VAL A 134 2.75 17.24 -10.77
C VAL A 134 1.44 16.87 -10.13
N ASP A 135 0.43 16.76 -10.97
CA ASP A 135 -0.82 16.10 -10.66
C ASP A 135 -0.71 14.66 -11.18
N PRO A 136 -0.36 13.68 -10.32
CA PRO A 136 -0.26 12.29 -10.73
C PRO A 136 -1.63 11.80 -11.21
N PRO A 137 -1.71 11.01 -12.28
CA PRO A 137 -2.99 10.48 -12.73
C PRO A 137 -3.52 9.41 -11.77
N ARG A 138 -4.84 9.17 -11.85
CA ARG A 138 -5.61 8.20 -11.02
C ARG A 138 -5.07 6.76 -11.01
N SER A 139 -4.17 6.40 -11.93
CA SER A 139 -3.62 5.06 -12.12
C SER A 139 -2.16 4.95 -11.67
N GLY A 140 -1.65 5.89 -10.88
CA GLY A 140 -0.31 5.81 -10.33
C GLY A 140 -0.16 4.75 -9.24
N THR A 141 0.89 3.95 -9.33
CA THR A 141 1.28 2.93 -8.37
C THR A 141 2.50 3.35 -7.59
N LEU A 142 2.39 3.25 -6.26
CA LEU A 142 3.44 3.59 -5.33
C LEU A 142 4.27 2.35 -4.98
N PHE A 143 5.56 2.40 -5.29
CA PHE A 143 6.52 1.36 -4.93
C PHE A 143 7.51 1.88 -3.91
N ARG A 144 7.89 1.01 -2.98
CA ARG A 144 8.97 1.25 -2.03
C ARG A 144 10.25 0.60 -2.55
N LEU A 145 11.31 1.39 -2.67
CA LEU A 145 12.60 0.92 -3.21
C LEU A 145 13.57 0.45 -2.12
N GLY A 146 13.36 0.88 -0.87
CA GLY A 146 14.27 0.60 0.26
C GLY A 146 14.82 1.89 0.87
N ASN A 147 15.43 1.84 2.06
CA ASN A 147 16.10 2.99 2.69
C ASN A 147 15.33 4.33 2.83
N GLY A 148 13.99 4.29 2.73
CA GLY A 148 13.16 5.50 2.75
C GLY A 148 12.88 6.08 1.37
N GLU A 149 13.35 5.42 0.30
CA GLU A 149 13.10 5.77 -1.10
C GLU A 149 11.80 5.14 -1.60
N TYR A 150 11.04 5.96 -2.34
CA TYR A 150 9.76 5.63 -2.92
C TYR A 150 9.71 6.12 -4.37
N ILE A 151 8.93 5.43 -5.19
CA ILE A 151 8.62 5.83 -6.55
C ILE A 151 7.12 5.74 -6.78
N LEU A 152 6.50 6.82 -7.22
CA LEU A 152 5.14 6.83 -7.73
C LEU A 152 5.23 6.81 -9.26
N GLY A 153 4.82 5.71 -9.89
CA GLY A 153 4.89 5.53 -11.34
C GLY A 153 3.51 5.33 -11.95
N TRP A 154 3.29 5.80 -13.18
CA TRP A 154 2.03 5.65 -13.90
C TRP A 154 2.27 5.51 -15.39
N VAL A 155 1.30 4.93 -16.07
CA VAL A 155 1.29 4.83 -17.54
C VAL A 155 0.46 5.96 -18.13
N ASN A 156 1.04 6.73 -19.03
CA ASN A 156 0.36 7.74 -19.84
C ASN A 156 0.11 7.19 -21.25
N HIS A 157 -1.11 6.69 -21.47
CA HIS A 157 -1.51 6.13 -22.75
C HIS A 157 -1.66 7.18 -23.87
N ILE A 158 -1.90 8.45 -23.53
CA ILE A 158 -2.04 9.52 -24.53
C ILE A 158 -0.68 9.81 -25.16
N ASN A 159 0.35 9.89 -24.33
CA ASN A 159 1.71 10.22 -24.76
C ASN A 159 2.59 8.97 -24.96
N MET A 160 2.00 7.76 -24.89
CA MET A 160 2.71 6.48 -24.95
C MET A 160 4.00 6.49 -24.13
N SER A 161 3.87 6.82 -22.84
CA SER A 161 5.02 7.02 -21.96
C SER A 161 4.75 6.58 -20.53
N LEU A 162 5.80 6.18 -19.84
CA LEU A 162 5.81 5.93 -18.40
C LEU A 162 6.24 7.21 -17.69
N GLY A 163 5.37 7.73 -16.82
CA GLY A 163 5.69 8.83 -15.93
C GLY A 163 6.05 8.31 -14.54
N TYR A 164 7.03 8.92 -13.87
CA TYR A 164 7.30 8.59 -12.47
C TYR A 164 7.90 9.75 -11.68
N ILE A 165 7.75 9.65 -10.36
CA ILE A 165 8.32 10.57 -9.37
C ILE A 165 9.07 9.74 -8.36
N ARG A 166 10.35 10.06 -8.15
CA ARG A 166 11.15 9.51 -7.05
C ARG A 166 11.19 10.48 -5.89
N PHE A 167 11.04 9.96 -4.69
CA PHE A 167 11.06 10.78 -3.48
C PHE A 167 11.50 9.97 -2.26
N ASN A 168 12.05 10.68 -1.28
CA ASN A 168 12.40 10.15 0.02
C ASN A 168 11.34 10.51 1.04
N MET A 169 11.04 9.58 1.95
CA MET A 169 10.11 9.80 3.05
C MET A 169 10.70 9.38 4.39
N TRP A 170 10.44 10.18 5.42
CA TRP A 170 10.79 9.85 6.79
C TRP A 170 9.82 10.46 7.79
N CYS A 171 9.80 9.89 8.99
CA CYS A 171 9.10 10.46 10.13
C CYS A 171 10.00 11.53 10.77
N ASN A 172 9.46 12.72 11.03
CA ASN A 172 10.16 13.76 11.77
C ASN A 172 10.08 13.52 13.29
N GLU A 173 10.81 14.29 14.08
CA GLU A 173 10.83 14.19 15.55
C GLU A 173 9.46 14.45 16.21
N GLN A 174 8.53 15.09 15.49
CA GLN A 174 7.19 15.43 15.95
C GLN A 174 6.13 14.38 15.54
N GLY A 175 6.55 13.28 14.89
CA GLY A 175 5.65 12.22 14.42
C GLY A 175 4.94 12.49 13.10
N GLY A 176 5.26 13.60 12.42
CA GLY A 176 4.77 13.92 11.08
C GLY A 176 5.62 13.28 9.99
N ILE A 177 5.05 13.11 8.81
CA ILE A 177 5.75 12.53 7.66
C ILE A 177 6.29 13.67 6.77
N HIS A 178 7.59 13.62 6.49
CA HIS A 178 8.23 14.50 5.52
C HIS A 178 8.50 13.73 4.24
N ALA A 179 8.16 14.33 3.11
CA ALA A 179 8.43 13.80 1.78
C ALA A 179 9.25 14.82 0.97
N VAL A 180 10.25 14.33 0.24
CA VAL A 180 11.14 15.15 -0.58
C VAL A 180 11.33 14.49 -1.92
N ALA A 181 10.86 15.14 -2.99
CA ALA A 181 11.08 14.67 -4.34
C ALA A 181 12.55 14.84 -4.74
N GLU A 182 13.08 13.87 -5.47
CA GLU A 182 14.44 13.93 -6.05
C GLU A 182 14.51 15.01 -7.14
N HIS A 183 13.40 15.21 -7.85
CA HIS A 183 13.27 16.20 -8.92
C HIS A 183 12.06 17.10 -8.66
N GLN A 184 11.99 18.25 -9.34
CA GLN A 184 10.85 19.19 -9.21
C GLN A 184 9.67 18.85 -10.12
N SER A 185 9.88 17.94 -11.07
CA SER A 185 8.89 17.46 -12.03
C SER A 185 8.95 15.94 -12.16
N ALA A 186 7.89 15.36 -12.72
CA ALA A 186 7.90 13.95 -13.10
C ALA A 186 8.95 13.69 -14.19
N ILE A 187 9.53 12.49 -14.16
CA ILE A 187 10.34 11.97 -15.26
C ILE A 187 9.42 11.19 -16.18
N THR A 188 9.58 11.40 -17.49
CA THR A 188 8.79 10.72 -18.52
C THR A 188 9.71 9.91 -19.42
N VAL A 189 9.38 8.65 -19.64
CA VAL A 189 10.11 7.71 -20.50
C VAL A 189 9.16 7.19 -21.58
N PRO A 190 9.43 7.42 -22.88
CA PRO A 190 8.58 6.90 -23.96
C PRO A 190 8.70 5.38 -24.10
N TYR A 191 7.64 4.73 -24.58
CA TYR A 191 7.63 3.30 -24.95
C TYR A 191 6.80 3.02 -26.21
#